data_AF-A0A7V0TML4-F1
#
_entry.id   AF-A0A7V0TML4-F1
#
_cell.length_a   1.000
_cell.length_b   1.000
_cell.length_c   1.000
_cell.angle_alpha   90.00
_cell.angle_beta   90.00
_cell.angle_gamma   90.00
#
_symmetry.space_group_name_H-M   'P 1'
#
loop_
_entity.id
_entity.type
_entity.pdbx_description
1 polymer ?
#
loop_
_entity_poly.entity_id
_entity_poly.type
_entity_poly.pdbx_seq_one_letter_code
_entity_poly.pdbx_strand_id
1 'polypeptide(L)'
;MRTRIRASMLFLFLVTVFAGPLYPQNTDRLPPLNHHVLQYVESVVGTRVDRGECWDLARQALEHSEASWDGSYGFGKVVKHRKEKVLPGDIVQFEKVVVRYTEGLTTYTENYDHHTAIVYRVKGRGRFELAHQNTGFSGKKVGISPLNLDHVIRGKISFYRPVTE
;
A
#
# COMPACT_ATOMS: atom_id res chain seq x y z
N MET A 1 -64.90 17.64 -47.77
CA MET A 1 -63.53 17.59 -48.31
C MET A 1 -62.74 18.82 -47.84
N ARG A 2 -62.14 18.76 -46.65
CA ARG A 2 -61.10 19.70 -46.17
C ARG A 2 -60.19 18.97 -45.19
N THR A 3 -59.00 18.70 -45.68
CA THR A 3 -57.82 18.12 -45.07
C THR A 3 -57.35 18.96 -43.88
N ARG A 4 -57.02 18.34 -42.75
CA ARG A 4 -56.09 18.93 -41.77
C ARG A 4 -55.00 17.92 -41.46
N ILE A 5 -53.84 18.23 -42.05
CA ILE A 5 -52.57 17.53 -41.91
C ILE A 5 -52.11 17.69 -40.47
N ARG A 6 -51.84 16.59 -39.77
CA ARG A 6 -51.17 16.60 -38.47
C ARG A 6 -49.68 16.82 -38.72
N ALA A 7 -49.17 18.01 -38.41
CA ALA A 7 -47.75 18.28 -38.36
C ALA A 7 -47.15 17.56 -37.14
N SER A 8 -46.53 16.40 -37.37
CA SER A 8 -45.71 15.73 -36.36
C SER A 8 -44.38 16.47 -36.26
N MET A 9 -44.24 17.28 -35.23
CA MET A 9 -43.02 18.03 -34.91
C MET A 9 -42.01 17.04 -34.30
N LEU A 10 -41.09 16.53 -35.13
CA LEU A 10 -40.01 15.66 -34.70
C LEU A 10 -38.95 16.51 -33.97
N PHE A 11 -38.92 16.43 -32.64
CA PHE A 11 -37.91 17.07 -31.82
C PHE A 11 -36.58 16.29 -31.94
N LEU A 12 -35.66 16.81 -32.74
CA LEU A 12 -34.30 16.28 -32.85
C LEU A 12 -33.51 16.72 -31.61
N PHE A 13 -33.36 15.84 -30.62
CA PHE A 13 -32.44 16.05 -29.50
C PHE A 13 -31.00 15.93 -30.02
N LEU A 14 -30.38 17.07 -30.32
CA LEU A 14 -28.95 17.14 -30.60
C LEU A 14 -28.20 16.97 -29.26
N VAL A 15 -27.71 15.76 -28.98
CA VAL A 15 -26.81 15.52 -27.84
C VAL A 15 -25.45 16.10 -28.21
N THR A 16 -25.19 17.33 -27.76
CA THR A 16 -23.86 17.92 -27.80
C THR A 16 -23.00 17.21 -26.75
N VAL A 17 -22.19 16.25 -27.20
CA VAL A 17 -21.12 15.68 -26.38
C VAL A 17 -20.08 16.78 -26.19
N PHE A 18 -20.15 17.49 -25.06
CA PHE A 18 -19.07 18.36 -24.62
C PHE A 18 -17.86 17.48 -24.27
N ALA A 19 -16.99 17.27 -25.25
CA ALA A 19 -15.65 16.76 -24.99
C ALA A 19 -14.86 17.89 -24.31
N GLY A 20 -15.00 17.98 -22.99
CA GLY A 20 -14.10 18.81 -22.18
C GLY A 20 -12.65 18.35 -22.40
N PRO A 21 -11.66 19.25 -22.25
CA PRO A 21 -10.27 18.85 -22.37
C PRO A 21 -9.98 17.71 -21.39
N LEU A 22 -9.51 16.58 -21.93
CA LEU A 22 -8.94 15.50 -21.14
C LEU A 22 -7.67 16.04 -20.49
N TYR A 23 -7.78 16.52 -19.27
CA TYR A 23 -6.61 16.79 -18.45
C TYR A 23 -5.91 15.44 -18.21
N PRO A 24 -4.64 15.26 -18.64
CA PRO A 24 -3.88 14.09 -18.24
C PRO A 24 -3.79 14.14 -16.72
N GLN A 25 -4.49 13.22 -16.05
CA GLN A 25 -4.18 12.91 -14.66
C GLN A 25 -2.77 12.35 -14.68
N ASN A 26 -1.78 13.16 -14.28
CA ASN A 26 -0.48 12.63 -13.87
C ASN A 26 -0.76 11.76 -12.64
N THR A 27 -1.15 10.53 -12.88
CA THR A 27 -1.07 9.48 -11.89
C THR A 27 0.43 9.31 -11.65
N ASP A 28 0.90 9.74 -10.47
CA ASP A 28 2.24 9.44 -9.96
C ASP A 28 2.41 7.91 -10.08
N ARG A 29 2.95 7.43 -11.21
CA ARG A 29 3.15 6.00 -11.43
C ARG A 29 4.15 5.55 -10.38
N LEU A 30 3.78 4.52 -9.62
CA LEU A 30 4.71 3.90 -8.68
C LEU A 30 6.00 3.52 -9.42
N PRO A 31 7.17 3.64 -8.78
CA PRO A 31 8.40 3.09 -9.33
C PRO A 31 8.20 1.62 -9.74
N PRO A 32 8.79 1.14 -10.84
CA PRO A 32 8.59 -0.23 -11.32
C PRO A 32 8.84 -1.30 -10.24
N LEU A 33 9.89 -1.15 -9.44
CA LEU A 33 10.19 -2.10 -8.36
C LEU A 33 9.11 -2.11 -7.27
N ASN A 34 8.58 -0.95 -6.88
CA ASN A 34 7.46 -0.88 -5.95
C ASN A 34 6.22 -1.60 -6.52
N HIS A 35 6.00 -1.51 -7.83
CA HIS A 35 4.91 -2.23 -8.49
C HIS A 35 5.12 -3.75 -8.45
N HIS A 36 6.32 -4.24 -8.76
CA HIS A 36 6.65 -5.67 -8.70
C HIS A 36 6.56 -6.23 -7.28
N VAL A 37 7.02 -5.48 -6.28
CA VAL A 37 6.87 -5.85 -4.86
C VAL A 37 5.40 -6.05 -4.51
N LEU A 38 4.52 -5.13 -4.93
CA LEU A 38 3.08 -5.25 -4.66
C LEU A 38 2.45 -6.42 -5.40
N GLN A 39 2.79 -6.64 -6.67
CA GLN A 39 2.29 -7.79 -7.43
C GLN A 39 2.64 -9.11 -6.73
N TYR A 40 3.88 -9.23 -6.23
CA TYR A 40 4.26 -10.39 -5.44
C TYR A 40 3.42 -10.51 -4.17
N VAL A 41 3.32 -9.43 -3.38
CA VAL A 41 2.51 -9.43 -2.14
C VAL A 41 1.07 -9.87 -2.41
N GLU A 42 0.43 -9.29 -3.42
CA GLU A 42 -0.95 -9.61 -3.82
C GLU A 42 -1.12 -11.09 -4.16
N SER A 43 -0.11 -11.71 -4.79
CA SER A 43 -0.15 -13.13 -5.13
C SER A 43 -0.07 -14.07 -3.92
N VAL A 44 0.42 -13.59 -2.76
CA VAL A 44 0.67 -14.42 -1.57
C VAL A 44 -0.17 -14.05 -0.35
N VAL A 45 -1.01 -13.00 -0.41
CA VAL A 45 -1.91 -12.64 0.70
C VAL A 45 -2.75 -13.85 1.14
N GLY A 46 -2.82 -14.10 2.45
CA GLY A 46 -3.54 -15.23 3.03
C GLY A 46 -2.79 -16.57 2.98
N THR A 47 -1.61 -16.61 2.36
CA THR A 47 -0.75 -17.80 2.31
C THR A 47 0.47 -17.62 3.23
N ARG A 48 1.17 -18.73 3.53
CA ARG A 48 2.44 -18.71 4.25
C ARG A 48 3.57 -18.61 3.23
N VAL A 49 4.39 -17.55 3.32
CA VAL A 49 5.62 -17.44 2.54
C VAL A 49 6.76 -18.10 3.29
N ASP A 50 7.41 -19.07 2.66
CA ASP A 50 8.51 -19.88 3.20
C ASP A 50 8.23 -20.40 4.63
N ARG A 51 9.10 -20.06 5.60
CA ARG A 51 8.96 -20.50 6.99
C ARG A 51 7.89 -19.71 7.73
N GLY A 52 7.33 -18.66 7.13
CA GLY A 52 6.33 -17.84 7.78
C GLY A 52 6.92 -16.76 8.69
N GLU A 53 8.22 -16.48 8.59
CA GLU A 53 8.88 -15.40 9.36
C GLU A 53 8.61 -14.04 8.71
N CYS A 54 8.55 -12.97 9.50
CA CYS A 54 8.17 -11.64 8.99
C CYS A 54 9.08 -11.14 7.86
N TRP A 55 10.37 -11.48 7.93
CA TRP A 55 11.35 -11.10 6.91
C TRP A 55 11.29 -11.97 5.65
N ASP A 56 10.74 -13.19 5.71
CA ASP A 56 10.62 -14.07 4.52
C ASP A 56 9.78 -13.38 3.43
N LEU A 57 8.70 -12.68 3.82
CA LEU A 57 7.86 -11.91 2.90
C LEU A 57 8.65 -10.78 2.21
N ALA A 58 9.43 -10.01 2.98
CA ALA A 58 10.22 -8.89 2.46
C ALA A 58 11.32 -9.40 1.51
N ARG A 59 12.02 -10.45 1.92
CA ARG A 59 13.03 -11.13 1.09
C ARG A 59 12.44 -11.54 -0.25
N GLN A 60 11.37 -12.34 -0.24
CA GLN A 60 10.82 -12.87 -1.48
C GLN A 60 10.27 -11.76 -2.37
N ALA A 61 9.64 -10.73 -1.79
CA ALA A 61 9.17 -9.59 -2.57
C ALA A 61 10.31 -8.84 -3.27
N LEU A 62 11.45 -8.66 -2.59
CA LEU A 62 12.64 -8.02 -3.17
C LEU A 62 13.30 -8.90 -4.24
N GLU A 63 13.50 -10.18 -3.96
CA GLU A 63 14.11 -11.14 -4.90
C GLU A 63 13.27 -11.30 -6.18
N HIS A 64 11.94 -11.47 -6.06
CA HIS A 64 11.05 -11.55 -7.22
C HIS A 64 10.95 -10.25 -8.02
N SER A 65 11.32 -9.12 -7.40
CA SER A 65 11.38 -7.82 -8.06
C SER A 65 12.76 -7.49 -8.64
N GLU A 66 13.74 -8.38 -8.47
CA GLU A 66 15.15 -8.14 -8.82
C GLU A 66 15.74 -6.90 -8.12
N ALA A 67 15.24 -6.59 -6.91
CA ALA A 67 15.72 -5.47 -6.11
C ALA A 67 16.99 -5.84 -5.33
N SER A 68 17.90 -4.88 -5.21
CA SER A 68 19.11 -4.98 -4.41
C SER A 68 18.79 -4.86 -2.92
N TRP A 69 19.38 -5.76 -2.13
CA TRP A 69 19.32 -5.76 -0.67
C TRP A 69 20.52 -6.51 -0.09
N ASP A 70 20.87 -6.24 1.17
CA ASP A 70 22.10 -6.75 1.81
C ASP A 70 21.97 -8.17 2.41
N GLY A 71 20.83 -8.84 2.23
CA GLY A 71 20.53 -10.13 2.85
C GLY A 71 20.19 -10.04 4.34
N SER A 72 20.12 -8.84 4.92
CA SER A 72 19.86 -8.58 6.33
C SER A 72 18.76 -7.52 6.51
N TYR A 73 19.11 -6.28 6.86
CA TYR A 73 18.15 -5.19 7.13
C TYR A 73 18.33 -3.97 6.22
N GLY A 74 19.22 -4.05 5.24
CA GLY A 74 19.36 -3.10 4.14
C GLY A 74 18.43 -3.48 2.99
N PHE A 75 17.18 -3.02 3.06
CA PHE A 75 16.13 -3.32 2.08
C PHE A 75 16.08 -2.33 0.90
N GLY A 76 17.19 -1.66 0.59
CA GLY A 76 17.30 -0.61 -0.42
C GLY A 76 17.48 0.79 0.18
N LYS A 77 16.99 1.82 -0.52
CA LYS A 77 17.23 3.23 -0.17
C LYS A 77 16.36 3.66 1.01
N VAL A 78 16.97 4.23 2.06
CA VAL A 78 16.24 4.82 3.19
C VAL A 78 15.29 5.92 2.71
N VAL A 79 14.02 5.80 3.11
CA VAL A 79 12.97 6.80 2.90
C VAL A 79 12.84 7.64 4.17
N LYS A 80 13.24 8.91 4.09
CA LYS A 80 13.08 9.91 5.15
C LYS A 80 11.62 10.34 5.22
N HIS A 81 10.75 9.48 5.74
CA HIS A 81 9.28 9.59 5.73
C HIS A 81 8.68 10.90 6.32
N ARG A 82 9.49 11.71 7.02
CA ARG A 82 9.12 13.06 7.48
C ARG A 82 9.29 14.15 6.40
N LYS A 83 10.13 13.90 5.40
CA LYS A 83 10.53 14.82 4.33
C LYS A 83 10.06 14.36 2.95
N GLU A 84 9.91 13.06 2.73
CA GLU A 84 9.46 12.50 1.45
C GLU A 84 8.29 11.54 1.63
N LYS A 85 7.54 11.32 0.54
CA LYS A 85 6.38 10.42 0.54
C LYS A 85 6.84 8.97 0.67
N VAL A 86 6.25 8.26 1.62
CA VAL A 86 6.24 6.79 1.64
C VAL A 86 5.28 6.32 0.55
N LEU A 87 5.68 5.28 -0.19
CA LEU A 87 4.91 4.72 -1.30
C LEU A 87 4.49 3.28 -0.99
N PRO A 88 3.37 2.81 -1.57
CA PRO A 88 3.09 1.39 -1.68
C PRO A 88 4.30 0.62 -2.26
N GLY A 89 4.64 -0.53 -1.69
CA GLY A 89 5.82 -1.34 -2.03
C GLY A 89 7.09 -0.95 -1.26
N ASP A 90 7.11 0.15 -0.50
CA ASP A 90 8.24 0.43 0.40
C ASP A 90 8.27 -0.62 1.54
N ILE A 91 9.47 -1.06 1.93
CA ILE A 91 9.71 -2.00 3.03
C ILE A 91 9.76 -1.25 4.36
N VAL A 92 9.20 -1.84 5.42
CA VAL A 92 9.12 -1.27 6.75
C VAL A 92 9.87 -2.16 7.74
N GLN A 93 10.81 -1.58 8.49
CA GLN A 93 11.51 -2.25 9.58
C GLN A 93 11.14 -1.61 10.92
N PHE A 94 10.75 -2.44 11.87
CA PHE A 94 10.43 -2.06 13.25
C PHE A 94 11.55 -2.50 14.18
N GLU A 95 11.95 -1.59 15.08
CA GLU A 95 12.94 -1.84 16.13
C GLU A 95 12.37 -1.36 17.48
N LYS A 96 12.02 -2.31 18.37
CA LYS A 96 11.46 -2.07 19.71
C LYS A 96 10.24 -1.14 19.72
N VAL A 97 9.39 -1.28 18.71
CA VAL A 97 8.24 -0.40 18.49
C VAL A 97 7.07 -0.80 19.36
N VAL A 98 6.43 0.19 19.98
CA VAL A 98 5.17 0.02 20.69
C VAL A 98 4.13 0.92 20.05
N VAL A 99 3.04 0.31 19.57
CA VAL A 99 1.88 1.01 19.03
C VAL A 99 0.76 0.90 20.06
N ARG A 100 0.12 2.01 20.40
CA ARG A 100 -0.99 2.06 21.36
C ARG A 100 -2.12 2.91 20.81
N TYR A 101 -3.31 2.35 20.80
CA TYR A 101 -4.51 3.03 20.32
C TYR A 101 -5.76 2.52 21.03
N THR A 102 -6.82 3.33 21.00
CA THR A 102 -8.09 3.02 21.64
C THR A 102 -9.18 2.93 20.59
N GLU A 103 -9.92 1.83 20.56
CA GLU A 103 -11.12 1.69 19.74
C GLU A 103 -12.31 1.41 20.66
N GLY A 104 -13.30 2.32 20.64
CA GLY A 104 -14.40 2.28 21.58
C GLY A 104 -13.89 2.41 23.03
N LEU A 105 -14.13 1.37 23.83
CA LEU A 105 -13.72 1.29 25.24
C LEU A 105 -12.44 0.47 25.46
N THR A 106 -11.87 -0.12 24.40
CA THR A 106 -10.72 -1.02 24.50
C THR A 106 -9.45 -0.32 24.06
N THR A 107 -8.41 -0.39 24.88
CA THR A 107 -7.07 0.05 24.50
C THR A 107 -6.24 -1.14 24.07
N TYR A 108 -5.72 -1.07 22.84
CA TYR A 108 -4.83 -2.06 22.25
C TYR A 108 -3.39 -1.58 22.41
N THR A 109 -2.48 -2.53 22.67
CA THR A 109 -1.04 -2.29 22.67
C THR A 109 -0.37 -3.41 21.89
N GLU A 110 0.34 -3.03 20.83
CA GLU A 110 1.10 -3.94 19.98
C GLU A 110 2.58 -3.71 20.20
N ASN A 111 3.35 -4.78 20.29
CA ASN A 111 4.80 -4.75 20.50
C ASN A 111 5.49 -5.41 19.31
N TYR A 112 6.42 -4.68 18.69
CA TYR A 112 7.24 -5.12 17.58
C TYR A 112 8.71 -5.00 17.98
N ASP A 113 9.25 -6.01 18.65
CA ASP A 113 10.64 -6.01 19.12
C ASP A 113 11.62 -5.94 17.94
N HIS A 114 11.41 -6.79 16.94
CA HIS A 114 12.14 -6.80 15.68
C HIS A 114 11.26 -7.36 14.57
N HIS A 115 10.65 -6.50 13.74
CA HIS A 115 9.62 -6.94 12.77
C HIS A 115 9.79 -6.29 11.41
N THR A 116 9.46 -7.02 10.34
CA THR A 116 9.52 -6.50 8.96
C THR A 116 8.13 -6.59 8.33
N ALA A 117 7.78 -5.57 7.56
CA ALA A 117 6.52 -5.49 6.82
C ALA A 117 6.72 -4.77 5.49
N ILE A 118 5.68 -4.73 4.66
CA ILE A 118 5.66 -4.01 3.38
C ILE A 118 4.48 -3.05 3.41
N VAL A 119 4.66 -1.81 2.96
CA VAL A 119 3.57 -0.86 2.77
C VAL A 119 2.68 -1.37 1.64
N TYR A 120 1.53 -1.94 1.98
CA TYR A 120 0.56 -2.41 1.01
C TYR A 120 -0.24 -1.25 0.42
N ARG A 121 -0.67 -0.30 1.26
CA ARG A 121 -1.41 0.89 0.82
C ARG A 121 -1.09 2.09 1.69
N VAL A 122 -1.07 3.28 1.09
CA VAL A 122 -1.01 4.56 1.80
C VAL A 122 -2.41 5.14 1.90
N LYS A 123 -2.94 5.29 3.12
CA LYS A 123 -4.27 5.85 3.40
C LYS A 123 -4.24 7.36 3.69
N GLY A 124 -3.05 7.90 3.92
CA GLY A 124 -2.79 9.30 4.18
C GLY A 124 -1.41 9.48 4.80
N ARG A 125 -1.05 10.72 5.13
CA ARG A 125 0.21 11.00 5.84
C ARG A 125 0.27 10.20 7.14
N GLY A 126 1.30 9.36 7.28
CA GLY A 126 1.53 8.52 8.45
C GLY A 126 0.52 7.38 8.68
N ARG A 127 -0.38 7.11 7.72
CA ARG A 127 -1.42 6.08 7.84
C ARG A 127 -1.31 5.09 6.69
N PHE A 128 -1.12 3.82 7.03
CA PHE A 128 -0.78 2.76 6.07
C PHE A 128 -1.62 1.51 6.32
N GLU A 129 -1.78 0.69 5.28
CA GLU A 129 -2.03 -0.74 5.41
C GLU A 129 -0.70 -1.45 5.16
N LEU A 130 -0.33 -2.39 6.03
CA LEU A 130 0.90 -3.15 5.95
C LEU A 130 0.61 -4.61 5.63
N ALA A 131 1.34 -5.19 4.69
CA ALA A 131 1.38 -6.63 4.47
C ALA A 131 2.57 -7.22 5.25
N HIS A 132 2.31 -8.25 6.05
CA HIS A 132 3.30 -8.90 6.89
C HIS A 132 2.79 -10.25 7.40
N GLN A 133 3.71 -11.10 7.83
CA GLN A 133 3.40 -12.38 8.47
C GLN A 133 4.13 -12.47 9.81
N ASN A 134 3.91 -13.56 10.54
CA ASN A 134 4.38 -13.75 11.90
C ASN A 134 3.78 -12.72 12.88
N THR A 135 2.47 -12.54 12.82
CA THR A 135 1.74 -11.59 13.65
C THR A 135 0.75 -12.32 14.55
N GLY A 136 0.29 -11.67 15.62
CA GLY A 136 -0.74 -12.24 16.49
C GLY A 136 -2.08 -12.48 15.77
N PHE A 137 -2.40 -11.68 14.74
CA PHE A 137 -3.70 -11.73 14.07
C PHE A 137 -3.74 -12.67 12.85
N SER A 138 -2.62 -12.86 12.13
CA SER A 138 -2.55 -13.73 10.94
C SER A 138 -1.64 -14.95 11.12
N GLY A 139 -0.96 -15.08 12.27
CA GLY A 139 0.00 -16.15 12.51
C GLY A 139 1.11 -16.15 11.47
N LYS A 140 1.45 -17.33 10.94
CA LYS A 140 2.49 -17.51 9.90
C LYS A 140 2.04 -17.18 8.48
N LYS A 141 0.83 -16.65 8.29
CA LYS A 141 0.30 -16.25 6.98
C LYS A 141 0.45 -14.75 6.76
N VAL A 142 0.60 -14.35 5.52
CA VAL A 142 0.58 -12.94 5.10
C VAL A 142 -0.80 -12.37 5.39
N GLY A 143 -0.86 -11.45 6.35
CA GLY A 143 -2.04 -10.68 6.70
C GLY A 143 -1.82 -9.19 6.42
N ILE A 144 -2.93 -8.45 6.39
CA ILE A 144 -2.93 -7.00 6.22
C ILE A 144 -3.43 -6.36 7.51
N SER A 145 -2.69 -5.39 8.05
CA SER A 145 -3.09 -4.62 9.22
C SER A 145 -2.89 -3.12 9.02
N PRO A 146 -3.64 -2.26 9.73
CA PRO A 146 -3.41 -0.82 9.71
C PRO A 146 -2.18 -0.45 10.54
N LEU A 147 -1.44 0.57 10.10
CA LEU A 147 -0.46 1.29 10.91
C LEU A 147 -0.77 2.78 10.88
N ASN A 148 -0.92 3.39 12.06
CA ASN A 148 -0.92 4.84 12.21
C ASN A 148 0.32 5.27 13.01
N LEU A 149 1.18 6.09 12.41
CA LEU A 149 2.39 6.59 13.06
C LEU A 149 2.09 7.46 14.28
N ASP A 150 0.91 8.09 14.35
CA ASP A 150 0.51 8.89 15.52
C ASP A 150 0.22 8.02 16.76
N HIS A 151 0.02 6.71 16.57
CA HIS A 151 -0.18 5.75 17.65
C HIS A 151 1.13 5.13 18.15
N VAL A 152 2.27 5.46 17.53
CA VAL A 152 3.58 4.96 17.93
C VAL A 152 4.08 5.75 19.14
N ILE A 153 4.21 5.08 20.29
CA ILE A 153 4.62 5.73 21.55
C ILE A 153 6.08 5.45 21.91
N ARG A 154 6.72 4.45 21.28
CA ARG A 154 8.11 4.08 21.52
C ARG A 154 8.69 3.33 20.31
N GLY A 155 10.02 3.35 20.19
CA GLY A 155 10.79 2.59 19.21
C GLY A 155 11.06 3.35 17.93
N LYS A 156 11.59 2.64 16.93
CA LYS A 156 11.99 3.20 15.64
C LYS A 156 11.34 2.44 14.50
N ILE A 157 10.75 3.18 13.57
CA ILE A 157 10.25 2.67 12.30
C ILE A 157 11.10 3.26 11.19
N SER A 158 11.66 2.40 10.36
CA SER A 158 12.44 2.77 9.19
C SER A 158 11.70 2.31 7.94
N PHE A 159 11.71 3.16 6.91
CA PHE A 159 11.12 2.86 5.60
C PHE A 159 12.24 2.76 4.56
N TYR A 160 12.15 1.81 3.64
CA TYR A 160 13.12 1.58 2.59
C TYR A 160 12.41 1.44 1.25
N ARG A 161 12.93 2.12 0.23
CA ARG A 161 12.47 1.99 -1.14
C ARG A 161 13.33 0.97 -1.88
N PRO A 162 12.73 -0.05 -2.51
CA PRO A 162 13.45 -0.96 -3.38
C PRO A 162 14.22 -0.19 -4.47
N VAL A 163 15.46 -0.62 -4.73
CA VAL A 163 16.36 -0.07 -5.77
C VAL A 163 17.08 -1.23 -6.47
N THR A 164 17.65 -0.99 -7.65
CA THR A 164 18.45 -2.00 -8.38
C THR A 164 19.92 -2.00 -7.95
N GLU A 165 20.42 -0.90 -7.37
CA GLU A 165 21.80 -0.68 -6.92
C GLU A 165 21.91 0.50 -5.95
#